data_AF-A0A0D2LEI6-F1
#
_entry.id   AF-A0A0D2LEI6-F1
#
_cell.length_a   1.000
_cell.length_b   1.000
_cell.length_c   1.000
_cell.angle_alpha   90.00
_cell.angle_beta   90.00
_cell.angle_gamma   90.00
#
_symmetry.space_group_name_H-M   'P 1'
#
loop_
_entity.id
_entity.type
_entity.pdbx_description
1 polymer ?
#
loop_
_entity_poly.entity_id
_entity_poly.type
_entity_poly.pdbx_seq_one_letter_code
_entity_poly.pdbx_strand_id
1 'polypeptide(L)'
;LPIRGLGMRPAAFQPTVADYNEYLRRREDLLRGPRGRAALMHGGIVSRIARDVLDVDAVLAGPSHDSIPVGQHGRFLLYDDRLTQDDLDVICGVYYI
;
A
#
# COMPACT_ATOMS: atom_id res chain seq x y z
N LEU A 1 -17.03 9.69 -6.18
CA LEU A 1 -15.89 8.92 -6.72
C LEU A 1 -15.04 8.47 -5.53
N PRO A 2 -14.45 7.27 -5.54
CA PRO A 2 -13.55 6.85 -4.47
C PRO A 2 -12.39 7.86 -4.37
N ILE A 3 -11.98 8.17 -3.15
CA ILE A 3 -10.83 9.03 -2.87
C ILE A 3 -9.60 8.30 -3.43
N ARG A 4 -8.83 8.97 -4.31
CA ARG A 4 -7.55 8.43 -4.80
C ARG A 4 -6.40 8.92 -3.92
N GLY A 5 -5.48 8.04 -3.55
CA GLY A 5 -4.34 8.33 -2.71
C GLY A 5 -4.76 9.02 -1.41
N LEU A 6 -4.13 10.16 -1.10
CA LEU A 6 -4.50 11.00 0.06
C LEU A 6 -5.60 12.03 -0.25
N GLY A 7 -6.11 12.05 -1.48
CA GLY A 7 -7.23 12.87 -1.94
C GLY A 7 -6.84 14.12 -2.72
N MET A 8 -7.86 14.88 -3.14
CA MET A 8 -7.71 16.13 -3.87
C MET A 8 -7.31 17.28 -2.93
N ARG A 9 -6.48 18.19 -3.43
CA ARG A 9 -6.03 19.40 -2.77
C ARG A 9 -6.04 20.56 -3.78
N PRO A 10 -6.35 21.80 -3.35
CA PRO A 10 -6.25 22.95 -4.25
C PRO A 10 -4.81 23.16 -4.71
N ALA A 11 -4.61 23.76 -5.88
CA ALA A 11 -3.26 24.02 -6.42
C ALA A 11 -2.36 24.86 -5.48
N ALA A 12 -2.96 25.68 -4.62
CA ALA A 12 -2.25 26.47 -3.61
C ALA A 12 -2.03 25.74 -2.27
N PHE A 13 -2.29 24.42 -2.21
CA PHE A 13 -2.15 23.65 -0.98
C PHE A 13 -0.72 23.62 -0.47
N GLN A 14 -0.56 23.93 0.81
CA GLN A 14 0.70 23.83 1.53
C GLN A 14 0.54 22.77 2.61
N PRO A 15 1.23 21.61 2.50
CA PRO A 15 1.15 20.57 3.50
C PRO A 15 1.59 21.07 4.87
N THR A 16 0.81 20.73 5.89
CA THR A 16 1.13 21.00 7.29
C THR A 16 1.66 19.76 8.00
N VAL A 17 2.13 19.91 9.24
CA VAL A 17 2.47 18.77 10.11
C VAL A 17 1.25 17.86 10.32
N ALA A 18 0.04 18.43 10.40
CA ALA A 18 -1.18 17.63 10.53
C ALA A 18 -1.45 16.77 9.29
N ASP A 19 -1.20 17.30 8.08
CA ASP A 19 -1.33 16.53 6.84
C ASP A 19 -0.32 15.38 6.77
N TYR A 20 0.91 15.63 7.21
CA TYR A 20 1.94 14.59 7.30
C TYR A 20 1.56 13.48 8.30
N ASN A 21 1.05 13.86 9.48
CA ASN A 21 0.59 12.88 10.46
C ASN A 21 -0.59 12.05 9.94
N GLU A 22 -1.52 12.66 9.20
CA GLU A 22 -2.62 11.93 8.57
C GLU A 22 -2.14 10.98 7.47
N TYR A 23 -1.15 11.38 6.68
CA TYR A 23 -0.46 10.46 5.74
C TYR A 23 0.12 9.26 6.49
N LEU A 24 0.90 9.50 7.55
CA LEU A 24 1.52 8.42 8.32
C LEU A 24 0.46 7.45 8.87
N ARG A 25 -0.63 7.98 9.43
CA ARG A 25 -1.75 7.19 9.95
C ARG A 25 -2.37 6.31 8.86
N ARG A 26 -2.73 6.88 7.71
CA ARG A 26 -3.34 6.11 6.60
C ARG A 26 -2.40 5.08 6.00
N ARG A 27 -1.13 5.43 5.84
CA ARG A 27 -0.09 4.53 5.38
C ARG A 27 0.06 3.36 6.34
N GLU A 28 0.09 3.62 7.63
CA GLU A 28 0.20 2.59 8.66
C GLU A 28 -1.04 1.68 8.71
N ASP A 29 -2.25 2.25 8.61
CA ASP A 29 -3.49 1.46 8.49
C ASP A 29 -3.45 0.51 7.29
N LEU A 30 -3.02 1.01 6.12
CA LEU A 30 -2.90 0.21 4.90
C LEU A 30 -1.84 -0.89 5.03
N LEU A 31 -0.65 -0.54 5.52
CA LEU A 31 0.47 -1.47 5.65
C LEU A 31 0.24 -2.51 6.75
N ARG A 32 -0.44 -2.18 7.85
CA ARG A 32 -0.82 -3.18 8.87
C ARG A 32 -1.99 -4.06 8.43
N GLY A 33 -2.67 -3.70 7.34
CA GLY A 33 -3.72 -4.49 6.72
C GLY A 33 -3.22 -5.56 5.73
N PRO A 34 -4.13 -6.18 4.97
CA PRO A 34 -3.83 -7.25 4.01
C PRO A 34 -2.80 -6.88 2.92
N ARG A 35 -2.66 -5.58 2.63
CA ARG A 35 -1.76 -5.07 1.58
C ARG A 35 -0.30 -4.97 2.04
N GLY A 36 -0.02 -4.98 3.34
CA GLY A 36 1.31 -4.83 3.91
C GLY A 36 2.35 -5.81 3.38
N ARG A 37 1.95 -7.09 3.32
CA ARG A 37 2.84 -8.15 2.81
C ARG A 37 3.21 -7.93 1.34
N ALA A 38 2.23 -7.59 0.50
CA ALA A 38 2.47 -7.24 -0.89
C ALA A 38 3.40 -6.02 -1.02
N ALA A 39 3.25 -5.00 -0.16
CA ALA A 39 4.13 -3.84 -0.12
C ALA A 39 5.59 -4.20 0.24
N LEU A 40 5.81 -5.09 1.20
CA LEU A 40 7.15 -5.60 1.52
C LEU A 40 7.81 -6.31 0.34
N MET A 41 7.04 -7.13 -0.40
CA MET A 41 7.55 -7.91 -1.54
C MET A 41 7.68 -7.11 -2.84
N HIS A 42 7.07 -5.92 -2.93
CA HIS A 42 7.06 -5.11 -4.15
C HIS A 42 8.46 -4.63 -4.59
N GLY A 43 9.43 -4.59 -3.67
CA GLY A 43 10.75 -4.02 -3.92
C GLY A 43 10.75 -2.48 -4.02
N GLY A 44 11.91 -1.91 -4.37
CA GLY A 44 12.04 -0.48 -4.62
C GLY A 44 11.76 0.41 -3.39
N ILE A 45 11.19 1.60 -3.64
CA ILE A 45 10.83 2.54 -2.56
C ILE A 45 9.67 2.03 -1.70
N VAL A 46 8.70 1.35 -2.32
CA VAL A 46 7.53 0.78 -1.64
C VAL A 46 7.96 -0.18 -0.52
N SER A 47 8.84 -1.13 -0.83
CA SER A 47 9.35 -2.07 0.19
C SER A 47 10.15 -1.40 1.30
N ARG A 48 10.87 -0.31 1.00
CA ARG A 48 11.64 0.46 1.99
C ARG A 48 10.72 1.16 2.97
N ILE A 49 9.68 1.83 2.47
CA ILE A 49 8.65 2.46 3.29
C ILE A 49 7.89 1.41 4.12
N ALA A 50 7.58 0.25 3.53
CA ALA A 50 6.88 -0.82 4.25
C ALA A 50 7.68 -1.35 5.46
N ARG A 51 9.01 -1.42 5.35
CA ARG A 51 9.91 -1.85 6.45
C ARG A 51 9.97 -0.87 7.61
N ASP A 52 9.55 0.38 7.43
CA ASP A 52 9.44 1.33 8.55
C ASP A 52 8.26 0.99 9.47
N VAL A 53 7.33 0.15 9.01
CA VAL A 53 6.09 -0.20 9.73
C VAL A 53 6.02 -1.69 10.07
N LEU A 54 6.54 -2.56 9.20
CA LEU A 54 6.41 -4.01 9.29
C LEU A 54 7.76 -4.69 9.45
N ASP A 55 7.79 -5.78 10.22
CA ASP A 55 8.91 -6.71 10.21
C ASP A 55 8.99 -7.44 8.86
N VAL A 56 10.20 -7.69 8.38
CA VAL A 56 10.44 -8.46 7.15
C VAL A 56 9.84 -9.86 7.26
N ASP A 57 9.82 -10.45 8.45
CA ASP A 57 9.25 -11.79 8.67
C ASP A 57 7.73 -11.85 8.38
N ALA A 58 7.04 -10.72 8.28
CA ALA A 58 5.64 -10.66 7.86
C ALA A 58 5.41 -11.24 6.45
N VAL A 59 6.45 -11.35 5.61
CA VAL A 59 6.34 -12.04 4.31
C VAL A 59 6.00 -13.53 4.42
N LEU A 60 6.25 -14.15 5.57
CA LEU A 60 6.02 -15.57 5.81
C LEU A 60 4.56 -15.90 6.17
N ALA A 61 3.71 -14.90 6.43
CA ALA A 61 2.31 -15.11 6.83
C ALA A 61 1.40 -15.67 5.71
N GLY A 62 1.90 -15.70 4.47
CA GLY A 62 1.14 -16.15 3.29
C GLY A 62 0.09 -15.13 2.81
N PRO A 63 -0.59 -15.41 1.68
CA PRO A 63 -1.62 -14.53 1.13
C PRO A 63 -2.82 -14.32 2.04
N SER A 64 -3.40 -13.11 1.99
CA SER A 64 -4.61 -12.80 2.75
C SER A 64 -5.85 -13.49 2.17
N HIS A 65 -6.96 -13.45 2.92
CA HIS A 65 -8.26 -13.93 2.46
C HIS A 65 -8.79 -13.14 1.25
N ASP A 66 -8.33 -11.90 1.06
CA ASP A 66 -8.70 -11.02 -0.07
C ASP A 66 -7.70 -11.12 -1.23
N SER A 67 -6.83 -12.15 -1.22
CA SER A 67 -5.89 -12.40 -2.29
C SER A 67 -6.61 -12.71 -3.61
N ILE A 68 -5.94 -12.39 -4.71
CA ILE A 68 -6.48 -12.54 -6.06
C ILE A 68 -5.58 -13.45 -6.90
N PRO A 69 -6.09 -14.03 -7.99
CA PRO A 69 -5.23 -14.75 -8.93
C PRO A 69 -4.15 -13.84 -9.50
N VAL A 70 -2.89 -14.23 -9.33
CA VAL A 70 -1.71 -13.52 -9.86
C VAL A 70 -1.00 -14.28 -10.98
N GLY A 71 -1.36 -15.55 -11.18
CA GLY A 71 -0.80 -16.38 -12.24
C GLY A 71 -1.47 -17.73 -12.33
N GLN A 72 -1.02 -18.53 -13.30
CA GLN A 72 -1.49 -19.89 -13.51
C GLN A 72 -0.31 -20.81 -13.83
N HIS A 73 -0.31 -21.99 -13.23
CA HIS A 73 0.64 -23.05 -13.54
C HIS A 73 -0.11 -24.35 -13.85
N GLY A 74 -0.17 -24.70 -15.15
CA GLY A 74 -0.98 -25.82 -15.62
C GLY A 74 -2.47 -25.60 -15.31
N ARG A 75 -3.05 -26.48 -14.49
CA ARG A 75 -4.46 -26.39 -14.05
C ARG A 75 -4.67 -25.61 -12.75
N PHE A 76 -3.60 -25.12 -12.12
CA PHE A 76 -3.66 -24.44 -10.83
C PHE A 76 -3.59 -22.93 -10.99
N LEU A 77 -4.47 -22.21 -10.30
CA LEU A 77 -4.37 -20.76 -10.14
C LEU A 77 -3.49 -20.44 -8.92
N LEU A 78 -2.60 -19.48 -9.09
CA LEU A 78 -1.73 -18.97 -8.02
C LEU A 78 -2.35 -17.70 -7.45
N TYR A 79 -2.45 -17.62 -6.13
CA TYR A 79 -3.07 -16.50 -5.42
C TYR A 79 -2.02 -15.73 -4.62
N ASP A 80 -2.10 -14.41 -4.69
CA ASP A 80 -1.27 -13.51 -3.89
C ASP A 80 -2.00 -12.18 -3.69
N ASP A 81 -1.54 -11.40 -2.72
CA ASP A 81 -2.02 -10.04 -2.51
C ASP A 81 -1.40 -9.12 -3.55
N ARG A 82 -2.20 -8.21 -4.10
CA ARG A 82 -1.74 -7.22 -5.09
C ARG A 82 -1.96 -5.81 -4.56
N LEU A 83 -1.00 -4.94 -4.84
CA LEU A 83 -1.16 -3.50 -4.66
C LEU A 83 -1.84 -2.92 -5.90
N THR A 84 -2.89 -2.16 -5.68
CA THR A 84 -3.49 -1.28 -6.68
C THR A 84 -2.66 0.00 -6.82
N GLN A 85 -2.93 0.80 -7.87
CA GLN A 85 -2.31 2.12 -7.98
C GLN A 85 -2.67 3.01 -6.79
N ASP A 86 -3.88 2.88 -6.25
CA ASP A 86 -4.33 3.64 -5.10
C ASP A 86 -3.52 3.29 -3.83
N ASP A 87 -3.25 1.99 -3.62
CA ASP A 87 -2.39 1.55 -2.52
C ASP A 87 -0.97 2.15 -2.65
N LEU A 88 -0.42 2.15 -3.87
CA LEU A 88 0.89 2.73 -4.16
C LEU A 88 0.92 4.24 -3.89
N ASP A 89 -0.15 4.94 -4.26
CA ASP A 89 -0.29 6.39 -4.05
C ASP A 89 -0.37 6.72 -2.56
N VAL A 90 -1.15 5.95 -1.77
CA VAL A 90 -1.20 6.11 -0.30
C VAL A 90 0.17 5.83 0.32
N ILE A 91 0.83 4.73 -0.06
CA ILE A 91 2.16 4.37 0.48
C ILE A 91 3.19 5.47 0.17
N CYS A 92 3.14 6.04 -1.03
CA CYS A 92 4.05 7.09 -1.47
C CYS A 92 3.63 8.51 -1.06
N GLY A 93 2.52 8.67 -0.33
CA GLY A 93 2.06 9.97 0.17
C GLY A 93 1.54 10.92 -0.91
N VAL A 94 0.92 10.41 -1.97
CA VAL A 94 0.47 11.18 -3.13
C VAL A 94 -0.84 11.94 -2.83
N TYR A 95 -0.83 13.24 -3.11
CA TYR A 95 -2.01 14.09 -3.21
C TYR A 95 -2.26 14.46 -4.69
N TYR A 96 -3.53 14.65 -5.04
CA TYR A 96 -3.94 15.09 -6.36
C TYR A 96 -4.34 16.56 -6.35
N ILE A 97 -4.13 17.25 -7.48
CA ILE A 97 -4.46 18.69 -7.67
C ILE A 97 -5.49 18.81 -8.79
#